data_AF-A0A6B3GKI7-F1
#
_entry.id   AF-A0A6B3GKI7-F1
#
_cell.length_a   1.000
_cell.length_b   1.000
_cell.length_c   1.000
_cell.angle_alpha   90.00
_cell.angle_beta   90.00
_cell.angle_gamma   90.00
#
_symmetry.space_group_name_H-M   'P 1'
#
loop_
_entity.id
_entity.type
_entity.pdbx_description
1 polymer ?
#
loop_
_entity_poly.entity_id
_entity_poly.type
_entity_poly.pdbx_seq_one_letter_code
_entity_poly.pdbx_strand_id
1 'polypeptide(L)'
;DDALAICRYLHGMRMAGFFDAANAVLVGRTAAPDTASLTQHQAVMDALGPLNVPIVADVECGHVPPYLPLVNGARCRVVHTARRSEVTQTLG
;
A
#
# COMPACT_ATOMS: atom_id res chain seq x y z
N ASP A 1 6.47 8.17 -10.07
CA ASP A 1 7.80 8.57 -9.60
C ASP A 1 8.68 7.36 -9.33
N ASP A 2 9.98 7.53 -9.42
CA ASP A 2 10.95 6.46 -9.14
C ASP A 2 10.92 6.01 -7.67
N ALA A 3 11.60 4.90 -7.37
CA ALA A 3 11.60 4.31 -6.04
C ALA A 3 12.17 5.24 -4.95
N LEU A 4 13.14 6.11 -5.26
CA LEU A 4 13.73 7.03 -4.28
C LEU A 4 12.74 8.13 -3.89
N ALA A 5 12.02 8.68 -4.86
CA ALA A 5 10.98 9.66 -4.62
C ALA A 5 9.83 9.07 -3.80
N ILE A 6 9.36 7.86 -4.15
CA ILE A 6 8.31 7.15 -3.40
C ILE A 6 8.75 6.86 -1.96
N CYS A 7 9.97 6.37 -1.77
CA CYS A 7 10.54 6.13 -0.43
C CYS A 7 10.47 7.40 0.42
N ARG A 8 10.96 8.53 -0.11
CA ARG A 8 10.94 9.83 0.56
C ARG A 8 9.52 10.27 0.93
N TYR A 9 8.56 10.14 0.03
CA TYR A 9 7.18 10.54 0.29
C TYR A 9 6.52 9.69 1.38
N LEU A 10 6.69 8.37 1.32
CA LEU A 10 6.14 7.46 2.32
C LEU A 10 6.75 7.70 3.71
N HIS A 11 8.06 7.96 3.79
CA HIS A 11 8.69 8.39 5.03
C HIS A 11 8.09 9.69 5.56
N GLY A 12 7.92 10.69 4.70
CA GLY A 12 7.30 11.96 5.05
C GLY A 12 5.90 11.78 5.64
N MET A 13 5.06 10.98 4.99
CA MET A 13 3.72 10.65 5.47
C MET A 13 3.74 9.94 6.83
N ARG A 14 4.64 8.97 7.01
CA ARG A 14 4.82 8.28 8.30
C ARG A 14 5.25 9.23 9.41
N MET A 15 6.24 10.08 9.16
CA MET A 15 6.73 11.04 10.16
C MET A 15 5.69 12.11 10.49
N ALA A 16 4.77 12.40 9.57
CA ALA A 16 3.62 13.29 9.80
C ALA A 16 2.45 12.62 10.54
N GLY A 17 2.58 11.35 10.95
CA GLY A 17 1.55 10.62 11.69
C GLY A 17 0.39 10.10 10.85
N PHE A 18 0.51 10.11 9.51
CA PHE A 18 -0.58 9.71 8.61
C PHE A 18 -1.07 8.26 8.85
N PHE A 19 -0.18 7.38 9.29
CA PHE A 19 -0.46 5.96 9.49
C PHE A 19 -0.66 5.57 10.97
N ASP A 20 -0.72 6.52 11.91
CA ASP A 20 -0.72 6.23 13.35
C ASP A 20 -1.92 5.37 13.79
N ALA A 21 -3.06 5.51 13.12
CA ALA A 21 -4.27 4.74 13.36
C ALA A 21 -4.51 3.63 12.32
N ALA A 22 -3.54 3.33 11.45
CA ALA A 22 -3.70 2.32 10.43
C ALA A 22 -3.71 0.92 11.06
N ASN A 23 -4.69 0.09 10.68
CA ASN A 23 -4.71 -1.32 11.08
C ASN A 23 -4.00 -2.24 10.07
N ALA A 24 -3.83 -1.75 8.83
CA ALA A 24 -3.14 -2.40 7.72
C ALA A 24 -2.92 -1.36 6.62
N VAL A 25 -1.96 -1.64 5.72
CA VAL A 25 -1.71 -0.83 4.52
C VAL A 25 -1.86 -1.70 3.28
N LEU A 26 -2.64 -1.23 2.31
CA LEU A 26 -2.74 -1.82 0.97
C LEU A 26 -1.97 -0.92 0.00
N VAL A 27 -1.01 -1.50 -0.71
CA VAL A 27 -0.18 -0.79 -1.68
C VAL A 27 -0.54 -1.28 -3.06
N GLY A 28 -0.98 -0.34 -3.90
CA GLY A 28 -1.32 -0.60 -5.29
C GLY A 28 -0.12 -1.04 -6.11
N ARG A 29 -0.36 -1.89 -7.12
CA ARG A 29 0.65 -2.19 -8.13
C ARG A 29 1.06 -0.91 -8.88
N THR A 30 2.33 -0.85 -9.27
CA THR A 30 2.87 0.26 -10.05
C THR A 30 3.66 -0.25 -11.25
N ALA A 31 3.63 0.52 -12.35
CA ALA A 31 4.56 0.36 -13.49
C ALA A 31 5.70 1.40 -13.44
N ALA A 32 5.78 2.17 -12.35
CA ALA A 32 6.84 3.15 -12.16
C ALA A 32 8.20 2.44 -12.03
N PRO A 33 9.28 3.06 -12.53
CA PRO A 33 10.57 2.42 -12.58
C PRO A 33 11.19 2.29 -11.18
N ASP A 34 11.97 1.23 -11.01
CA ASP A 34 12.96 1.13 -9.94
C ASP A 34 14.11 2.13 -10.17
N THR A 35 14.98 2.27 -9.18
CA THR A 35 16.30 2.87 -9.38
C THR A 35 17.38 1.78 -9.36
N ALA A 36 18.62 2.14 -9.69
CA ALA A 36 19.73 1.18 -9.66
C ALA A 36 19.99 0.56 -8.27
N SER A 37 19.54 1.22 -7.19
CA SER A 37 19.82 0.82 -5.82
C SER A 37 18.58 0.47 -5.00
N LEU A 38 17.37 0.68 -5.53
CA LEU A 38 16.14 0.54 -4.76
C LEU A 38 14.97 0.16 -5.67
N THR A 39 14.28 -0.91 -5.32
CA THR A 39 13.01 -1.28 -5.97
C THR A 39 11.82 -0.55 -5.33
N GLN A 40 10.71 -0.48 -6.06
CA GLN A 40 9.46 0.07 -5.54
C GLN A 40 8.99 -0.65 -4.27
N HIS A 41 9.08 -1.98 -4.23
CA HIS A 41 8.75 -2.76 -3.03
C HIS A 41 9.71 -2.47 -1.87
N GLN A 42 11.00 -2.32 -2.13
CA GLN A 42 11.97 -1.97 -1.09
C GLN A 42 11.70 -0.57 -0.53
N ALA A 43 11.38 0.41 -1.38
CA ALA A 43 10.99 1.76 -0.95
C ALA A 43 9.79 1.75 0.00
N VAL A 44 8.77 0.94 -0.29
CA VAL A 44 7.60 0.75 0.57
C VAL A 44 7.98 0.11 1.90
N MET A 45 8.75 -0.97 1.86
CA MET A 45 9.11 -1.72 3.06
C MET A 45 10.05 -0.95 3.99
N ASP A 46 10.98 -0.16 3.44
CA ASP A 46 11.86 0.72 4.20
C ASP A 46 11.06 1.79 4.95
N ALA A 47 10.12 2.43 4.25
CA ALA A 47 9.32 3.50 4.83
C ALA A 47 8.25 2.99 5.81
N LEU A 48 7.54 1.91 5.47
CA LEU A 48 6.32 1.48 6.16
C LEU A 48 6.50 0.22 7.01
N GLY A 49 7.55 -0.56 6.81
CA GLY A 49 7.86 -1.75 7.62
C GLY A 49 7.87 -1.48 9.13
N PRO A 50 8.41 -0.34 9.63
CA PRO A 50 8.39 -0.01 11.05
C PRO A 50 7.00 0.21 11.66
N LEU A 51 5.92 0.29 10.87
CA LEU A 51 4.55 0.44 11.39
C LEU A 51 4.06 -0.80 12.17
N ASN A 52 4.68 -1.97 11.96
CA ASN A 52 4.28 -3.24 12.59
C ASN A 52 2.81 -3.64 12.36
N VAL A 53 2.23 -3.21 11.24
CA VAL A 53 0.90 -3.61 10.76
C VAL A 53 1.02 -4.41 9.46
N PRO A 54 0.04 -5.25 9.10
CA PRO A 54 0.06 -5.96 7.83
C PRO A 54 0.15 -5.00 6.65
N ILE A 55 1.09 -5.29 5.73
CA ILE A 55 1.23 -4.58 4.44
C ILE A 55 0.98 -5.60 3.33
N VAL A 56 0.04 -5.30 2.44
CA VAL A 56 -0.22 -6.11 1.24
C VAL A 56 0.15 -5.29 0.02
N ALA A 57 1.13 -5.76 -0.73
CA ALA A 57 1.58 -5.14 -1.97
C ALA A 57 0.82 -5.68 -3.19
N ASP A 58 1.02 -5.01 -4.34
CA ASP A 58 0.50 -5.40 -5.65
C ASP A 58 -1.02 -5.54 -5.73
N VAL A 59 -1.74 -4.82 -4.87
CA VAL A 59 -3.19 -4.74 -4.89
C VAL A 59 -3.62 -4.08 -6.19
N GLU A 60 -4.69 -4.61 -6.79
CA GLU A 60 -5.26 -4.13 -8.05
C GLU A 60 -6.04 -2.82 -7.84
N CYS A 61 -5.47 -1.85 -7.13
CA CYS A 61 -6.02 -0.53 -6.90
C CYS A 61 -5.00 0.52 -7.35
N GLY A 62 -5.40 1.44 -8.23
CA GLY A 62 -4.54 2.52 -8.71
C GLY A 62 -4.56 2.68 -10.22
N HIS A 63 -3.40 3.01 -10.80
CA HIS A 63 -3.27 3.41 -12.22
C HIS A 63 -2.92 2.24 -13.15
N VAL A 64 -2.67 1.05 -12.62
CA VAL A 64 -2.39 -0.16 -13.40
C VAL A 64 -3.64 -1.05 -13.40
N PRO A 65 -4.19 -1.43 -14.58
CA PRO A 65 -5.35 -2.31 -14.63
C PRO A 65 -5.00 -3.75 -14.21
N PRO A 66 -5.96 -4.52 -13.68
CA PRO A 66 -7.38 -4.18 -13.45
C PRO A 66 -7.59 -3.26 -12.23
N TYR A 67 -8.78 -2.64 -12.14
CA TYR A 67 -9.12 -1.65 -11.12
C TYR A 67 -10.21 -2.16 -10.18
N LEU A 68 -9.82 -2.67 -9.02
CA LEU A 68 -10.71 -2.97 -7.91
C LEU A 68 -11.27 -1.64 -7.37
N PRO A 69 -12.58 -1.37 -7.50
CA PRO A 69 -13.18 -0.17 -6.94
C PRO A 69 -13.16 -0.27 -5.41
N LEU A 70 -12.61 0.76 -4.75
CA LEU A 70 -12.60 0.88 -3.30
C LEU A 70 -13.34 2.17 -2.90
N VAL A 71 -14.29 2.03 -1.98
CA VAL A 71 -15.04 3.17 -1.44
C VAL A 71 -14.28 3.77 -0.26
N ASN A 72 -13.82 5.00 -0.40
CA ASN A 72 -13.18 5.73 0.69
C ASN A 72 -14.16 5.93 1.87
N GLY A 73 -13.69 5.71 3.10
CA GLY A 73 -14.50 5.84 4.31
C GLY A 73 -15.38 4.63 4.66
N ALA A 74 -15.55 3.67 3.74
CA ALA A 74 -16.27 2.43 4.05
C ALA A 74 -15.44 1.52 4.96
N ARG A 75 -16.10 0.81 5.90
CA ARG A 75 -15.42 -0.18 6.74
C ARG A 75 -14.92 -1.32 5.85
N CYS A 76 -13.61 -1.52 5.83
CA CYS A 76 -12.95 -2.52 5.00
C CYS A 76 -12.45 -3.71 5.83
N ARG A 77 -12.68 -4.92 5.34
CA ARG A 77 -12.06 -6.16 5.83
C ARG A 77 -11.24 -6.78 4.71
N VAL A 78 -9.98 -7.05 5.00
CA VAL A 78 -9.03 -7.68 4.07
C VAL A 78 -8.69 -9.07 4.57
N VAL A 79 -8.71 -10.06 3.68
CA VAL A 79 -8.18 -11.39 3.93
C VAL A 79 -7.17 -11.71 2.85
N HIS A 80 -5.95 -12.04 3.27
CA HIS A 80 -4.92 -12.56 2.38
C HIS A 80 -4.34 -13.84 3.00
N THR A 81 -4.39 -14.92 2.23
CA THR A 81 -3.88 -16.25 2.61
C THR A 81 -3.28 -16.91 1.38
N ALA A 82 -2.58 -18.04 1.56
CA ALA A 82 -2.07 -18.83 0.45
C ALA A 82 -3.14 -19.29 -0.58
N ARG A 83 -4.43 -19.26 -0.24
CA ARG A 83 -5.53 -19.77 -1.10
C ARG A 83 -6.51 -18.71 -1.58
N ARG A 84 -6.52 -17.52 -0.98
CA ARG A 84 -7.47 -16.46 -1.33
C ARG A 84 -6.98 -15.08 -0.94
N SER A 85 -7.37 -14.11 -1.75
CA SER A 85 -7.33 -12.68 -1.47
C SER A 85 -8.75 -12.12 -1.59
N GLU A 86 -9.22 -11.41 -0.58
CA GLU A 86 -10.60 -10.90 -0.51
C GLU A 86 -10.60 -9.53 0.16
N VAL A 87 -11.35 -8.60 -0.42
CA VAL A 87 -11.67 -7.29 0.16
C VAL A 87 -13.19 -7.19 0.26
N THR A 88 -13.70 -6.95 1.47
CA THR A 88 -15.12 -6.69 1.72
C THR A 88 -15.29 -5.30 2.29
N GLN A 89 -16.14 -4.49 1.67
CA GLN A 89 -16.50 -3.16 2.18
C GLN A 89 -17.97 -3.12 2.60
N THR A 90 -18.23 -2.60 3.79
CA THR A 90 -19.59 -2.35 4.29
C THR A 90 -19.89 -0.86 4.19
N LEU A 91 -20.94 -0.53 3.47
CA LEU A 91 -21.47 0.84 3.36
C LEU A 91 -22.47 1.05 4.50
N GLY A 92 -22.29 2.15 5.24
CA GLY A 92 -23.19 2.58 6.31
C GLY A 92 -24.22 3.59 5.81
#